data_AF-A0A6C0ACX6-F1
#
_entry.id   AF-A0A6C0ACX6-F1
#
_cell.length_a   1.000
_cell.length_b   1.000
_cell.length_c   1.000
_cell.angle_alpha   90.00
_cell.angle_beta   90.00
_cell.angle_gamma   90.00
#
_symmetry.space_group_name_H-M   'P 1'
#
loop_
_entity.id
_entity.type
_entity.pdbx_description
1 polymer ?
#
loop_
_entity_poly.entity_id
_entity_poly.type
_entity_poly.pdbx_seq_one_letter_code
_entity_poly.pdbx_strand_id
1 'polypeptide(L)'
;MKTANNKYSYKCIIFNKTIDEWVQDAHQYNCKQNNWKFFPLKQGGFGYDNLVLSLMKPLKEIEKDKNILKKRNKIAELVHDGWCENYIYWRDNSPFNTNTAYTKPSKPLNDERRNNCANTKFEDLPQEEKDKDLIFANFIIDKLKNLDEKCNQ
;
A
#
# COMPACT_ATOMS: atom_id res chain seq x y z
N MET A 1 4.17 16.33 5.80
CA MET A 1 5.04 15.48 4.97
C MET A 1 4.17 14.73 3.98
N LYS A 2 4.73 14.34 2.83
CA LYS A 2 4.04 13.65 1.73
C LYS A 2 4.84 12.40 1.35
N THR A 3 4.24 11.52 0.55
CA THR A 3 4.96 10.45 -0.14
C THR A 3 6.06 11.04 -1.02
N ALA A 4 7.11 10.27 -1.27
CA ALA A 4 8.29 10.74 -2.02
C ALA A 4 7.95 11.24 -3.43
N ASN A 5 6.94 10.66 -4.07
CA ASN A 5 6.40 11.10 -5.36
C ASN A 5 5.41 12.26 -5.27
N ASN A 6 5.28 12.89 -4.10
CA ASN A 6 4.41 14.02 -3.77
C ASN A 6 2.89 13.80 -3.99
N LYS A 7 2.43 12.57 -4.26
CA LYS A 7 1.02 12.29 -4.56
C LYS A 7 0.10 12.37 -3.35
N TYR A 8 0.53 11.88 -2.19
CA TYR A 8 -0.34 11.79 -1.02
C TYR A 8 0.28 12.51 0.19
N SER A 9 -0.54 13.32 0.86
CA SER A 9 -0.19 13.89 2.16
C SER A 9 -0.43 12.86 3.25
N TYR A 10 0.53 12.66 4.15
CA TYR A 10 0.35 11.73 5.29
C TYR A 10 -0.76 12.19 6.26
N LYS A 11 -1.19 13.47 6.16
CA LYS A 11 -2.33 14.02 6.92
C LYS A 11 -3.68 13.81 6.24
N CYS A 12 -3.72 13.20 5.06
CA CYS A 12 -4.98 12.93 4.38
C CYS A 12 -5.84 11.99 5.23
N ILE A 13 -7.14 12.27 5.25
CA ILE A 13 -8.16 11.46 5.92
C ILE A 13 -9.01 10.81 4.84
N ILE A 14 -9.24 9.50 4.96
CA ILE A 14 -10.11 8.73 4.07
C ILE A 14 -10.86 7.68 4.92
N PHE A 15 -12.18 7.60 4.74
CA PHE A 15 -13.07 6.78 5.59
C PHE A 15 -12.86 7.02 7.09
N ASN A 16 -12.84 8.30 7.50
CA ASN A 16 -12.69 8.75 8.90
C ASN A 16 -11.40 8.27 9.60
N LYS A 17 -10.38 7.88 8.83
CA LYS A 17 -9.06 7.49 9.33
C LYS A 17 -7.98 8.28 8.62
N THR A 18 -6.95 8.66 9.34
CA THR A 18 -5.73 9.19 8.75
C THR A 18 -5.02 8.12 7.92
N ILE A 19 -4.23 8.54 6.93
CA ILE A 19 -3.36 7.61 6.19
C ILE A 19 -2.42 6.84 7.13
N ASP A 20 -1.93 7.48 8.20
CA ASP A 20 -1.05 6.83 9.16
C ASP A 20 -1.72 5.63 9.82
N GLU A 21 -2.96 5.81 10.31
CA GLU A 21 -3.73 4.71 10.90
C GLU A 21 -3.97 3.58 9.89
N TRP A 22 -4.30 3.90 8.64
CA TRP A 22 -4.45 2.91 7.58
C TRP A 22 -3.17 2.11 7.34
N VAL A 23 -2.03 2.80 7.26
CA VAL A 23 -0.72 2.19 7.04
C VAL A 23 -0.33 1.28 8.19
N GLN A 24 -0.46 1.74 9.45
CA GLN A 24 -0.09 0.92 10.61
C GLN A 24 -1.03 -0.28 10.77
N ASP A 25 -2.34 -0.10 10.59
CA ASP A 25 -3.32 -1.19 10.63
C ASP A 25 -3.02 -2.24 9.55
N ALA A 26 -2.74 -1.80 8.31
CA ALA A 26 -2.39 -2.70 7.21
C ALA A 26 -1.06 -3.41 7.44
N HIS A 27 -0.05 -2.71 7.96
CA HIS A 27 1.24 -3.29 8.27
C HIS A 27 1.12 -4.35 9.37
N GLN A 28 0.37 -4.05 10.43
CA GLN A 28 0.11 -5.01 11.51
C GLN A 28 -0.63 -6.24 10.99
N TYR A 29 -1.65 -6.05 10.15
CA TYR A 29 -2.37 -7.15 9.50
C TYR A 29 -1.42 -8.01 8.66
N ASN A 30 -0.61 -7.40 7.80
CA ASN A 30 0.34 -8.11 6.94
C ASN A 30 1.39 -8.88 7.75
N CYS A 31 1.94 -8.29 8.80
CA CYS A 31 2.86 -8.98 9.70
C CYS A 31 2.21 -10.21 10.34
N LYS A 32 0.94 -10.08 10.78
CA LYS A 32 0.19 -11.21 11.35
C LYS A 32 0.00 -12.34 10.33
N GLN A 33 -0.40 -12.04 9.09
CA GLN A 33 -0.59 -13.06 8.05
C GLN A 33 0.71 -13.84 7.72
N ASN A 34 1.87 -13.18 7.88
CA ASN A 34 3.17 -13.77 7.56
C ASN A 34 3.95 -14.25 8.80
N ASN A 35 3.35 -14.26 9.99
CA ASN A 35 4.01 -14.57 11.27
C ASN A 35 5.28 -13.71 11.53
N TRP A 36 5.26 -12.45 11.12
CA TRP A 36 6.34 -11.50 11.39
C TRP A 36 6.07 -10.69 12.66
N LYS A 37 7.15 -10.31 13.35
CA LYS A 37 7.06 -9.36 14.46
C LYS A 37 6.71 -7.97 13.92
N PHE A 38 5.68 -7.35 14.50
CA PHE A 38 5.27 -6.01 14.15
C PHE A 38 6.21 -4.95 14.73
N PHE A 39 6.65 -4.03 13.89
CA PHE A 39 7.35 -2.81 14.27
C PHE A 39 6.72 -1.66 13.47
N PRO A 40 6.24 -0.58 14.12
CA PRO A 40 5.60 0.52 13.41
C PRO A 40 6.48 1.09 12.30
N LEU A 41 5.88 1.34 11.13
CA LEU A 41 6.59 1.93 10.01
C LEU A 41 6.76 3.43 10.24
N LYS A 42 7.92 3.96 9.86
CA LYS A 42 8.22 5.40 9.97
C LYS A 42 7.90 6.12 8.66
N GLN A 43 7.17 7.22 8.76
CA GLN A 43 6.97 8.19 7.67
C GLN A 43 8.30 8.58 7.01
N GLY A 44 8.31 8.68 5.69
CA GLY A 44 9.53 8.92 4.91
C GLY A 44 10.40 7.69 4.66
N GLY A 45 10.03 6.52 5.15
CA GLY A 45 10.65 5.26 4.76
C GLY A 45 9.99 4.66 3.52
N PHE A 46 10.78 3.96 2.70
CA PHE A 46 10.26 3.25 1.51
C PHE A 46 9.07 2.35 1.83
N GLY A 47 9.16 1.55 2.90
CA GLY A 47 8.09 0.64 3.29
C GLY A 47 6.80 1.37 3.70
N TYR A 48 6.92 2.55 4.31
CA TYR A 48 5.77 3.38 4.66
C TYR A 48 5.11 3.94 3.40
N ASP A 49 5.88 4.61 2.55
CA ASP A 49 5.37 5.16 1.28
C ASP A 49 4.74 4.09 0.40
N ASN A 50 5.34 2.90 0.39
CA ASN A 50 4.80 1.77 -0.34
C ASN A 50 3.37 1.45 0.11
N LEU A 51 3.14 1.32 1.42
CA LEU A 51 1.79 1.06 1.92
C LEU A 51 0.85 2.24 1.68
N VAL A 52 1.33 3.49 1.75
CA VAL A 52 0.48 4.66 1.42
C VAL A 52 -0.05 4.54 -0.02
N LEU A 53 0.82 4.29 -1.00
CA LEU A 53 0.39 4.22 -2.40
C LEU A 53 -0.48 3.00 -2.68
N SER A 54 -0.08 1.83 -2.15
CA SER A 54 -0.84 0.58 -2.27
C SER A 54 -2.23 0.65 -1.65
N LEU A 55 -2.43 1.42 -0.57
CA LEU A 55 -3.75 1.59 0.05
C LEU A 55 -4.55 2.72 -0.60
N MET A 56 -3.93 3.85 -0.91
CA MET A 56 -4.67 5.03 -1.40
C MET A 56 -5.27 4.83 -2.79
N LYS A 57 -4.65 4.03 -3.67
CA LYS A 57 -5.24 3.70 -4.98
C LYS A 57 -6.61 3.01 -4.82
N PRO A 58 -6.73 1.84 -4.17
CA PRO A 58 -8.02 1.18 -4.01
C PRO A 58 -9.00 2.00 -3.14
N LEU A 59 -8.55 2.63 -2.05
CA LEU A 59 -9.46 3.38 -1.18
C LEU A 59 -10.14 4.55 -1.91
N LYS A 60 -9.41 5.29 -2.75
CA LYS A 60 -10.00 6.37 -3.55
C LYS A 60 -10.99 5.88 -4.61
N GLU A 61 -10.74 4.72 -5.21
CA GLU A 61 -11.69 4.13 -6.16
C GLU A 61 -12.94 3.62 -5.44
N ILE A 62 -12.80 3.02 -4.26
CA ILE A 62 -13.93 2.58 -3.43
C ILE A 62 -14.77 3.77 -2.93
N GLU A 63 -14.13 4.90 -2.60
CA GLU A 63 -14.83 6.13 -2.22
C GLU A 63 -15.76 6.64 -3.33
N LYS A 64 -15.35 6.45 -4.60
CA LYS A 64 -16.15 6.80 -5.77
C LYS A 64 -17.22 5.76 -6.10
N ASP A 65 -16.89 4.47 -5.99
CA ASP A 65 -17.79 3.35 -6.25
C ASP A 65 -17.64 2.24 -5.22
N LYS A 66 -18.57 2.21 -4.24
CA LYS A 66 -18.62 1.16 -3.21
C LYS A 66 -18.76 -0.25 -3.79
N ASN A 67 -19.23 -0.44 -5.03
CA ASN A 67 -19.33 -1.78 -5.63
C ASN A 67 -17.97 -2.44 -5.86
N ILE A 68 -16.88 -1.66 -5.88
CA ILE A 68 -15.52 -2.20 -5.95
C ILE A 68 -15.20 -3.11 -4.75
N LEU A 69 -15.83 -2.89 -3.58
CA LEU A 69 -15.68 -3.77 -2.40
C LEU A 69 -16.08 -5.23 -2.66
N LYS A 70 -16.92 -5.49 -3.67
CA LYS A 70 -17.32 -6.84 -4.07
C LYS A 70 -16.32 -7.50 -5.04
N LYS A 71 -15.33 -6.74 -5.53
CA LYS A 71 -14.38 -7.15 -6.58
C LYS A 71 -12.97 -7.32 -6.01
N ARG A 72 -12.77 -8.37 -5.21
CA ARG A 72 -11.49 -8.66 -4.51
C ARG A 72 -10.26 -8.54 -5.41
N ASN A 73 -10.27 -9.18 -6.58
CA ASN A 73 -9.14 -9.15 -7.50
C ASN A 73 -8.89 -7.75 -8.08
N LYS A 74 -9.94 -6.94 -8.27
CA LYS A 74 -9.77 -5.55 -8.70
C LYS A 74 -9.10 -4.70 -7.63
N ILE A 75 -9.41 -4.93 -6.36
CA ILE A 75 -8.73 -4.25 -5.25
C ILE A 75 -7.25 -4.67 -5.22
N ALA A 76 -6.94 -5.95 -5.37
CA ALA A 76 -5.56 -6.45 -5.42
C ALA A 76 -4.77 -5.85 -6.60
N GLU A 77 -5.39 -5.73 -7.79
CA GLU A 77 -4.80 -5.04 -8.94
C GLU A 77 -4.46 -3.56 -8.61
N LEU A 78 -5.37 -2.85 -7.95
CA LEU A 78 -5.12 -1.46 -7.54
C LEU A 78 -4.03 -1.33 -6.47
N VAL A 79 -3.93 -2.31 -5.56
CA VAL A 79 -2.84 -2.43 -4.58
C VAL A 79 -1.50 -2.58 -5.29
N HIS A 80 -1.42 -3.50 -6.25
CA HIS A 80 -0.25 -3.77 -7.07
C HIS A 80 0.17 -2.52 -7.86
N ASP A 81 -0.78 -1.84 -8.51
CA ASP A 81 -0.54 -0.60 -9.22
C ASP A 81 0.03 0.51 -8.33
N GLY A 82 -0.38 0.55 -7.06
CA GLY A 82 0.17 1.47 -6.06
C GLY A 82 1.60 1.10 -5.66
N TRP A 83 1.84 -0.19 -5.46
CA TRP A 83 3.17 -0.73 -5.17
C TRP A 83 4.17 -0.44 -6.30
N CYS A 84 3.81 -0.78 -7.55
CA CYS A 84 4.61 -0.54 -8.75
C CYS A 84 5.03 0.93 -8.86
N GLU A 85 4.06 1.82 -8.72
CA GLU A 85 4.28 3.25 -8.82
C GLU A 85 5.28 3.76 -7.76
N ASN A 86 5.14 3.30 -6.51
CA ASN A 86 6.06 3.66 -5.45
C ASN A 86 7.46 3.09 -5.71
N TYR A 87 7.53 1.80 -6.06
CA TYR A 87 8.78 1.09 -6.31
C TYR A 87 9.59 1.76 -7.42
N ILE A 88 8.97 1.99 -8.58
CA ILE A 88 9.62 2.62 -9.74
C ILE A 88 10.14 4.01 -9.36
N TYR A 89 9.32 4.82 -8.69
CA TYR A 89 9.75 6.16 -8.29
C TYR A 89 10.95 6.13 -7.34
N TRP A 90 10.90 5.32 -6.28
CA TRP A 90 11.98 5.22 -5.31
C TRP A 90 13.27 4.64 -5.90
N ARG A 91 13.16 3.64 -6.79
CA ARG A 91 14.28 3.06 -7.53
C ARG A 91 14.98 4.12 -8.37
N ASP A 92 14.22 4.86 -9.18
CA ASP A 92 14.79 5.74 -10.21
C ASP A 92 15.22 7.11 -9.66
N ASN A 93 14.57 7.60 -8.60
CA ASN A 93 14.81 8.96 -8.10
C ASN A 93 15.62 9.01 -6.81
N SER A 94 15.70 7.90 -6.05
CA SER A 94 16.43 7.84 -4.78
C SER A 94 16.18 9.07 -3.88
N PRO A 95 14.93 9.34 -3.47
CA PRO A 95 14.51 10.62 -2.86
C PRO A 95 15.28 10.99 -1.58
N PHE A 96 15.85 10.00 -0.90
CA PHE A 96 16.72 10.15 0.26
C PHE A 96 18.07 10.82 -0.04
N ASN A 97 18.50 10.91 -1.30
CA ASN A 97 19.73 11.60 -1.69
C ASN A 97 19.56 13.13 -1.72
N THR A 98 18.35 13.61 -1.99
CA THR A 98 18.07 15.04 -2.19
C THR A 98 17.21 15.65 -1.09
N ASN A 99 16.51 14.82 -0.30
CA ASN A 99 15.65 15.29 0.78
C ASN A 99 15.82 14.44 2.05
N THR A 100 16.34 15.08 3.09
CA THR A 100 16.66 14.48 4.40
C THR A 100 15.45 13.99 5.19
N ALA A 101 14.23 14.36 4.78
CA ALA A 101 13.02 13.79 5.35
C ALA A 101 12.84 12.31 5.00
N TYR A 102 13.46 11.82 3.90
CA TYR A 102 13.36 10.43 3.48
C TYR A 102 14.54 9.58 3.95
N THR A 103 14.25 8.36 4.37
CA THR A 103 15.27 7.42 4.86
C THR A 103 15.67 6.45 3.75
N LYS A 104 16.98 6.28 3.55
CA LYS A 104 17.52 5.30 2.61
C LYS A 104 17.07 3.89 3.00
N PRO A 105 16.55 3.07 2.06
CA PRO A 105 16.20 1.68 2.32
C PRO A 105 17.43 0.87 2.75
N SER A 106 17.24 -0.10 3.66
CA SER A 106 18.32 -0.97 4.13
C SER A 106 18.84 -1.93 3.05
N LYS A 107 17.97 -2.29 2.09
CA LYS A 107 18.32 -3.08 0.91
C LYS A 107 18.22 -2.22 -0.35
N PRO A 108 19.17 -2.34 -1.30
CA PRO A 108 19.06 -1.65 -2.58
C PRO A 108 17.72 -1.92 -3.26
N LEU A 109 17.19 -0.92 -3.95
CA LEU A 109 16.01 -1.06 -4.81
C LEU A 109 16.53 -1.16 -6.24
N ASN A 110 16.78 -2.37 -6.76
CA ASN A 110 17.03 -2.63 -8.20
C ASN A 110 17.22 -4.14 -8.50
N ASP A 111 16.69 -5.05 -7.69
CA ASP A 111 16.81 -6.47 -8.02
C ASP A 111 15.87 -6.87 -9.15
N GLU A 112 16.32 -7.87 -9.90
CA GLU A 112 15.64 -8.42 -11.06
C GLU A 112 14.19 -8.85 -10.76
N ARG A 113 13.97 -9.55 -9.63
CA ARG A 113 12.64 -10.01 -9.24
C ARG A 113 11.66 -8.86 -9.09
N ARG A 114 11.99 -7.83 -8.30
CA ARG A 114 11.10 -6.66 -8.12
C ARG A 114 10.94 -5.84 -9.41
N ASN A 115 11.99 -5.71 -10.22
CA ASN A 115 11.88 -5.06 -11.53
C ASN A 115 10.92 -5.81 -12.46
N ASN A 116 10.97 -7.14 -12.50
CA ASN A 116 10.04 -7.95 -13.29
C ASN A 116 8.61 -7.78 -12.75
N CYS A 117 8.40 -7.86 -11.44
CA CYS A 117 7.08 -7.65 -10.84
C CYS A 117 6.50 -6.28 -11.16
N ALA A 118 7.32 -5.21 -11.10
CA ALA A 118 6.88 -3.84 -11.37
C ALA A 118 6.49 -3.58 -12.83
N ASN A 119 6.98 -4.41 -13.76
CA ASN A 119 6.64 -4.36 -15.18
C ASN A 119 5.58 -5.40 -15.59
N THR A 120 5.08 -6.19 -14.64
CA THR A 120 4.11 -7.26 -14.89
C THR A 120 2.74 -6.83 -14.38
N LYS A 121 1.68 -7.05 -15.16
CA LYS A 121 0.31 -6.81 -14.71
C LYS A 121 -0.07 -7.78 -13.61
N PHE A 122 -0.95 -7.37 -12.70
CA PHE A 122 -1.41 -8.21 -11.59
C PHE A 122 -1.92 -9.59 -12.08
N GLU A 123 -2.69 -9.64 -13.16
CA GLU A 123 -3.25 -10.87 -13.72
C GLU A 123 -2.19 -11.88 -14.21
N ASP A 124 -1.02 -11.38 -14.60
CA ASP A 124 0.09 -12.17 -15.14
C ASP A 124 1.15 -12.52 -14.08
N LEU A 125 1.02 -11.98 -12.85
CA LEU A 125 1.95 -12.28 -11.77
C LEU A 125 1.93 -13.77 -11.37
N PRO A 126 3.07 -14.32 -10.92
CA PRO A 126 3.11 -15.58 -10.19
C PRO A 126 2.17 -15.53 -8.98
N GLN A 127 1.56 -16.68 -8.63
CA GLN A 127 0.58 -16.73 -7.54
C GLN A 127 1.14 -16.22 -6.21
N GLU A 128 2.39 -16.55 -5.89
CA GLU A 128 3.07 -16.07 -4.68
C GLU A 128 3.22 -14.54 -4.60
N GLU A 129 3.27 -13.85 -5.73
CA GLU A 129 3.29 -12.38 -5.77
C GLU A 129 1.86 -11.84 -5.62
N LYS A 130 0.90 -12.44 -6.33
CA LYS A 130 -0.53 -12.09 -6.21
C LYS A 130 -1.02 -12.20 -4.77
N ASP A 131 -0.58 -13.24 -4.05
CA ASP A 131 -1.00 -13.48 -2.67
C ASP A 131 -0.63 -12.33 -1.73
N LYS A 132 0.47 -11.61 -2.01
CA LYS A 132 0.89 -10.44 -1.23
C LYS A 132 -0.09 -9.28 -1.42
N ASP A 133 -0.53 -9.01 -2.64
CA ASP A 133 -1.53 -7.96 -2.91
C ASP A 133 -2.91 -8.36 -2.38
N LEU A 134 -3.25 -9.65 -2.48
CA LEU A 134 -4.50 -10.20 -1.97
C LEU A 134 -4.62 -10.10 -0.44
N ILE A 135 -3.51 -10.14 0.31
CA ILE A 135 -3.49 -9.86 1.76
C ILE A 135 -4.02 -8.45 2.03
N PHE A 136 -3.54 -7.44 1.31
CA PHE A 136 -3.99 -6.06 1.48
C PHE A 136 -5.41 -5.83 0.95
N ALA A 137 -5.78 -6.51 -0.14
CA ALA A 137 -7.15 -6.47 -0.63
C ALA A 137 -8.15 -7.00 0.40
N ASN A 138 -7.83 -8.13 1.04
CA ASN A 138 -8.64 -8.70 2.13
C ASN A 138 -8.72 -7.74 3.32
N PHE A 139 -7.59 -7.17 3.74
CA PHE A 139 -7.56 -6.17 4.80
C PHE A 139 -8.50 -4.99 4.52
N ILE A 140 -8.46 -4.41 3.31
CA ILE A 140 -9.33 -3.28 2.93
C ILE A 140 -10.81 -3.68 3.00
N ILE A 141 -11.17 -4.83 2.43
CA ILE A 141 -12.55 -5.34 2.41
C ILE A 141 -13.07 -5.54 3.83
N ASP A 142 -12.31 -6.28 4.65
CA ASP A 142 -12.70 -6.59 6.03
C ASP A 142 -12.83 -5.32 6.85
N LYS A 143 -11.89 -4.38 6.71
CA LYS A 143 -11.90 -3.14 7.49
C LYS A 143 -13.10 -2.26 7.14
N LEU A 144 -13.41 -2.11 5.86
CA LEU A 144 -14.52 -1.24 5.41
C LEU A 144 -15.90 -1.86 5.69
N LYS A 145 -16.06 -3.18 5.56
CA LYS A 145 -17.30 -3.87 5.98
C LYS A 145 -17.59 -3.67 7.47
N ASN A 146 -16.59 -3.82 8.32
CA ASN A 146 -16.71 -3.62 9.76
C ASN A 146 -17.04 -2.16 10.15
N LEU A 147 -16.70 -1.18 9.31
CA LEU A 147 -17.07 0.21 9.52
C LEU A 147 -18.54 0.46 9.15
N ASP A 148 -19.01 -0.10 8.04
CA ASP A 148 -20.41 0.00 7.63
C ASP A 148 -21.35 -0.69 8.65
N GLU A 149 -20.95 -1.81 9.26
CA GLU A 149 -21.74 -2.50 10.30
C GLU A 149 -21.89 -1.66 11.59
N LYS A 150 -20.84 -0.95 12.00
CA LYS A 150 -20.87 -0.10 13.20
C LYS A 150 -21.70 1.18 13.04
N CYS A 151 -21.91 1.65 11.81
CA CYS A 151 -22.78 2.80 11.54
C CYS A 151 -24.27 2.44 11.49
N ASN A 152 -24.61 1.15 11.42
CA ASN A 152 -25.98 0.65 11.34
C ASN A 152 -26.48 0.04 12.67
N GLN A 153 -25.71 0.17 13.75
CA GLN A 153 -26.07 -0.18 15.14
C GLN A 153 -26.31 1.09 15.94
#